data_AF-A0A285J5T2-F1
#
_entry.id   AF-A0A285J5T2-F1
#
_cell.length_a   1.000
_cell.length_b   1.000
_cell.length_c   1.000
_cell.angle_alpha   90.00
_cell.angle_beta   90.00
_cell.angle_gamma   90.00
#
_symmetry.space_group_name_H-M   'P 1'
#
loop_
_entity.id
_entity.type
_entity.pdbx_description
1 polymer ?
#
loop_
_entity_poly.entity_id
_entity_poly.type
_entity_poly.pdbx_seq_one_letter_code
_entity_poly.pdbx_strand_id
1 'polypeptide(L)'
;MRIIRAAVAGLLVAACALVAAPPASAAAGCKVVYKTTAQWPGGFGASVDVTNLGDPVSSWTLTFAFPSGQTVTQLWNGSVTQSGADVTVRNAGWNGSLATNATTSFGFNGSGSGAAPAAFTLNGTACNGGTTTPPTTPPPAGGEPVKIMALGDSITGSPGCWRALLWQKLPADEVDFVGTLPGQGCGFAYDGENEGHGGFLATNVANQDQLVGWLSATDPDVVLMHFGTNDVWNNLSPATILAAFTKLVTQMRAQNPAMKILVAQIIPMNPSNCADCGQRVINLNAAIPAWAAGLSTSASPITVVDQWTGFNTSTDTYDGVHPNDAGNVKIATRWYPGVAAAIG
;
A
#
# COMPACT_ATOMS: atom_id res chain seq x y z
N MET A 1 78.24 33.97 23.42
CA MET A 1 77.54 33.00 22.55
C MET A 1 77.32 31.70 23.32
N ARG A 2 76.10 31.49 23.84
CA ARG A 2 75.39 30.20 23.96
C ARG A 2 74.05 30.46 24.65
N ILE A 3 72.99 30.35 23.85
CA ILE A 3 71.58 30.43 24.23
C ILE A 3 71.16 29.02 24.65
N ILE A 4 70.48 28.86 25.79
CA ILE A 4 69.69 27.66 26.08
C ILE A 4 68.30 28.10 26.56
N ARG A 5 67.29 27.71 25.78
CA ARG A 5 65.85 27.90 26.02
C ARG A 5 65.35 26.77 26.93
N ALA A 6 64.58 27.10 27.97
CA ALA A 6 63.85 26.11 28.77
C ALA A 6 62.41 25.97 28.25
N ALA A 7 61.96 24.73 28.04
CA ALA A 7 60.62 24.38 27.58
C ALA A 7 59.65 24.23 28.76
N VAL A 8 58.42 24.72 28.59
CA VAL A 8 57.32 24.57 29.56
C VAL A 8 56.43 23.41 29.12
N ALA A 9 56.22 22.43 30.00
CA ALA A 9 55.30 21.31 29.80
C ALA A 9 53.89 21.68 30.31
N GLY A 10 52.90 21.67 29.41
CA GLY A 10 51.48 21.88 29.76
C GLY A 10 50.79 20.56 30.12
N LEU A 11 50.17 20.52 31.29
CA LEU A 11 49.37 19.40 31.79
C LEU A 11 47.92 19.53 31.27
N LEU A 12 47.43 18.57 30.48
CA LEU A 12 46.03 18.51 30.01
C LEU A 12 45.18 17.73 31.02
N VAL A 13 44.15 18.38 31.58
CA VAL A 13 43.12 17.76 32.41
C VAL A 13 41.95 17.38 31.50
N ALA A 14 41.66 16.09 31.35
CA ALA A 14 40.49 15.60 30.62
C ALA A 14 39.30 15.48 31.58
N ALA A 15 38.31 16.35 31.43
CA ALA A 15 37.03 16.24 32.12
C ALA A 15 36.14 15.20 31.40
N CYS A 16 35.83 14.10 32.07
CA CYS A 16 34.90 13.09 31.58
C CYS A 16 33.47 13.53 31.91
N ALA A 17 32.72 13.99 30.90
CA ALA A 17 31.32 14.32 31.05
C ALA A 17 30.48 13.03 31.12
N LEU A 18 29.73 12.85 32.21
CA LEU A 18 28.69 11.82 32.33
C LEU A 18 27.54 12.19 31.39
N VAL A 19 27.45 11.50 30.25
CA VAL A 19 26.30 11.60 29.34
C VAL A 19 25.17 10.76 29.94
N ALA A 20 24.08 11.40 30.37
CA ALA A 20 22.87 10.69 30.78
C ALA A 20 22.27 9.99 29.54
N ALA A 21 22.14 8.66 29.60
CA ALA A 21 21.44 7.90 28.57
C ALA A 21 19.95 8.30 28.56
N PRO A 22 19.32 8.44 27.38
CA PRO A 22 17.89 8.67 27.30
C PRO A 22 17.14 7.51 27.96
N PRO A 23 15.92 7.72 28.48
CA PRO A 23 15.11 6.65 29.04
C PRO A 23 14.96 5.55 27.98
N ALA A 24 15.22 4.29 28.38
CA ALA A 24 14.95 3.14 27.54
C ALA A 24 13.44 3.09 27.29
N SER A 25 13.01 3.54 26.10
CA SER A 25 11.62 3.34 25.67
C SER A 25 11.34 1.84 25.68
N ALA A 26 10.41 1.41 26.53
CA ALA A 26 9.89 0.05 26.47
C ALA A 26 9.45 -0.22 25.03
N ALA A 27 9.95 -1.30 24.42
CA ALA A 27 9.61 -1.67 23.06
C ALA A 27 8.07 -1.71 22.93
N ALA A 28 7.52 -1.04 21.91
CA ALA A 28 6.08 -1.03 21.68
C ALA A 28 5.61 -2.48 21.55
N GLY A 29 4.67 -2.93 22.40
CA GLY A 29 4.22 -4.33 22.38
C GLY A 29 3.45 -4.69 21.11
N CYS A 30 2.67 -3.74 20.60
CA CYS A 30 1.79 -3.94 19.46
C CYS A 30 1.26 -2.61 18.92
N LYS A 31 0.78 -2.64 17.68
CA LYS A 31 -0.11 -1.64 17.09
C LYS A 31 -1.47 -2.29 16.85
N VAL A 32 -2.54 -1.60 17.23
CA VAL A 32 -3.92 -2.06 17.00
C VAL A 32 -4.68 -1.04 16.18
N VAL A 33 -5.32 -1.51 15.12
CA VAL A 33 -6.24 -0.72 14.31
C VAL A 33 -7.64 -1.29 14.52
N TYR A 34 -8.52 -0.52 15.16
CA TYR A 34 -9.92 -0.86 15.35
C TYR A 34 -10.76 -0.05 14.36
N LYS A 35 -11.53 -0.73 13.51
CA LYS A 35 -12.41 -0.09 12.52
C LYS A 35 -13.83 -0.60 12.66
N THR A 36 -14.77 0.32 12.88
CA THR A 36 -16.20 0.02 12.73
C THR A 36 -16.50 -0.10 11.24
N THR A 37 -16.90 -1.29 10.81
CA THR A 37 -17.14 -1.63 9.40
C THR A 37 -18.56 -1.31 8.96
N ALA A 38 -19.51 -1.37 9.89
CA ALA A 38 -20.91 -0.99 9.66
C ALA A 38 -21.58 -0.60 10.99
N GLN A 39 -22.59 0.25 10.93
CA GLN A 39 -23.42 0.63 12.08
C GLN A 39 -24.90 0.59 11.65
N TRP A 40 -25.74 -0.05 12.46
CA TRP A 40 -27.19 -0.11 12.28
C TRP A 40 -27.90 0.21 13.61
N PRO A 41 -29.23 0.41 13.61
CA PRO A 41 -29.97 0.63 14.84
C PRO A 41 -29.75 -0.52 15.84
N GLY A 42 -29.10 -0.21 16.95
CA GLY A 42 -28.84 -1.16 18.04
C GLY A 42 -27.59 -2.05 17.90
N GLY A 43 -26.83 -1.97 16.80
CA GLY A 43 -25.61 -2.78 16.65
C GLY A 43 -24.62 -2.28 15.60
N PHE A 44 -23.46 -2.91 15.57
CA PHE A 44 -22.34 -2.54 14.72
C PHE A 44 -21.50 -3.77 14.34
N GLY A 45 -20.76 -3.66 13.24
CA GLY A 45 -19.68 -4.57 12.88
C GLY A 45 -18.34 -3.87 13.09
N ALA A 46 -17.32 -4.60 13.52
CA ALA A 46 -15.96 -4.09 13.66
C ALA A 46 -14.91 -5.11 13.16
N SER A 47 -13.81 -4.58 12.63
CA SER A 47 -12.58 -5.31 12.32
C SER A 47 -11.45 -4.78 13.19
N VAL A 48 -10.59 -5.68 13.67
CA VAL A 48 -9.46 -5.37 14.52
C VAL A 48 -8.20 -6.03 13.96
N ASP A 49 -7.25 -5.19 13.54
CA ASP A 49 -5.93 -5.63 13.11
C ASP A 49 -4.93 -5.45 14.26
N VAL A 50 -4.14 -6.48 14.52
CA VAL A 50 -3.12 -6.50 15.57
C VAL A 50 -1.77 -6.78 14.92
N THR A 51 -0.90 -5.78 14.89
CA THR A 51 0.50 -5.93 14.47
C THR A 51 1.38 -6.15 15.70
N ASN A 52 2.12 -7.25 15.72
CA ASN A 52 3.13 -7.49 16.76
C ASN A 52 4.36 -6.63 16.50
N LEU A 53 4.70 -5.74 17.42
CA LEU A 53 5.90 -4.90 17.32
C LEU A 53 7.02 -5.37 18.27
N GLY A 54 6.74 -6.38 19.09
CA GLY A 54 7.70 -7.03 19.97
C GLY A 54 8.24 -8.34 19.40
N ASP A 55 8.75 -9.19 20.29
CA ASP A 55 9.26 -10.52 19.93
C ASP A 55 8.17 -11.41 19.31
N PRO A 56 8.53 -12.35 18.40
CA PRO A 56 7.58 -13.28 17.82
C PRO A 56 6.80 -14.06 18.87
N VAL A 57 5.48 -14.21 18.68
CA VAL A 57 4.61 -14.99 19.57
C VAL A 57 3.99 -16.17 18.84
N SER A 58 3.79 -17.29 19.53
CA SER A 58 3.15 -18.51 18.98
C SER A 58 1.63 -18.52 19.18
N SER A 59 1.12 -17.65 20.04
CA SER A 59 -0.30 -17.41 20.30
C SER A 59 -0.51 -15.95 20.70
N TRP A 60 -1.68 -15.41 20.40
CA TRP A 60 -2.03 -14.05 20.78
C TRP A 60 -3.37 -13.99 21.53
N THR A 61 -3.41 -13.10 22.50
CA THR A 61 -4.60 -12.70 23.25
C THR A 61 -4.65 -11.18 23.24
N LEU A 62 -5.73 -10.61 22.70
CA LEU A 62 -5.98 -9.18 22.73
C LEU A 62 -7.03 -8.86 23.80
N THR A 63 -6.72 -7.93 24.69
CA THR A 63 -7.65 -7.48 25.74
C THR A 63 -7.87 -5.97 25.63
N PHE A 64 -9.12 -5.54 25.74
CA PHE A 64 -9.56 -4.15 25.70
C PHE A 64 -10.88 -3.94 26.45
N ALA A 65 -11.24 -2.68 26.72
CA ALA A 65 -12.50 -2.33 27.37
C ALA A 65 -13.36 -1.45 26.45
N PHE A 66 -14.63 -1.81 26.29
CA PHE A 66 -15.59 -1.00 25.56
C PHE A 66 -15.98 0.27 26.32
N PRO A 67 -16.01 1.45 25.69
CA PRO A 67 -16.29 2.70 26.38
C PRO A 67 -17.76 2.87 26.81
N SER A 68 -18.71 2.21 26.13
CA SER A 68 -20.14 2.57 26.24
C SER A 68 -21.08 1.37 26.24
N GLY A 69 -20.85 0.38 27.12
CA GLY A 69 -21.79 -0.73 27.37
C GLY A 69 -22.00 -1.68 26.18
N GLN A 70 -21.09 -1.67 25.22
CA GLN A 70 -21.16 -2.50 24.02
C GLN A 70 -20.94 -3.97 24.36
N THR A 71 -21.58 -4.88 23.62
CA THR A 71 -21.43 -6.34 23.82
C THR A 71 -21.13 -7.01 22.50
N VAL A 72 -20.11 -7.87 22.45
CA VAL A 72 -19.82 -8.71 21.28
C VAL A 72 -20.90 -9.79 21.17
N THR A 73 -21.57 -9.88 20.02
CA THR A 73 -22.63 -10.86 19.75
C THR A 73 -22.16 -12.02 18.89
N GLN A 74 -21.22 -11.79 17.97
CA GLN A 74 -20.64 -12.82 17.11
C GLN A 74 -19.23 -12.41 16.71
N LEU A 75 -18.25 -13.31 16.85
CA LEU A 75 -16.85 -13.06 16.47
C LEU A 75 -16.36 -14.12 15.48
N TRP A 76 -15.52 -13.72 14.53
CA TRP A 76 -14.81 -14.62 13.61
C TRP A 76 -13.29 -14.44 13.75
N ASN A 77 -12.52 -15.45 13.30
CA ASN A 77 -11.05 -15.51 13.37
C ASN A 77 -10.48 -15.44 14.80
N GLY A 78 -11.26 -15.82 15.80
CA GLY A 78 -10.84 -15.93 17.20
C GLY A 78 -11.94 -16.50 18.08
N SER A 79 -11.73 -16.45 19.39
CA SER A 79 -12.74 -16.72 20.41
C SER A 79 -12.81 -15.56 21.40
N VAL A 80 -14.02 -15.21 21.83
CA VAL A 80 -14.26 -14.05 22.70
C VAL A 80 -14.80 -14.49 24.06
N THR A 81 -14.30 -13.86 25.12
CA THR A 81 -14.93 -13.83 26.43
C THR A 81 -15.12 -12.37 26.82
N GLN A 82 -16.30 -12.02 27.31
CA GLN A 82 -16.61 -10.66 27.75
C GLN A 82 -17.26 -10.67 29.13
N SER A 83 -16.84 -9.74 29.99
CA SER A 83 -17.43 -9.48 31.31
C SER A 83 -17.62 -7.98 31.49
N GLY A 84 -18.86 -7.51 31.45
CA GLY A 84 -19.15 -6.07 31.44
C GLY A 84 -18.49 -5.39 30.24
N ALA A 85 -17.67 -4.38 30.49
CA ALA A 85 -16.92 -3.67 29.44
C ALA A 85 -15.67 -4.43 28.96
N ASP A 86 -15.14 -5.37 29.75
CA ASP A 86 -13.86 -6.02 29.48
C ASP A 86 -14.02 -7.17 28.47
N VAL A 87 -13.30 -7.07 27.36
CA VAL A 87 -13.29 -8.04 26.27
C VAL A 87 -11.92 -8.67 26.15
N THR A 88 -11.88 -10.00 26.06
CA THR A 88 -10.68 -10.76 25.74
C THR A 88 -10.93 -11.61 24.50
N VAL A 89 -10.12 -11.40 23.46
CA VAL A 89 -10.14 -12.17 22.22
C VAL A 89 -8.87 -13.00 22.13
N ARG A 90 -9.02 -14.31 21.91
CA ARG A 90 -7.91 -15.24 21.69
C ARG A 90 -7.86 -15.69 20.24
N ASN A 91 -6.66 -15.99 19.75
CA ASN A 91 -6.45 -16.52 18.41
C ASN A 91 -7.29 -17.78 18.12
N ALA A 92 -7.69 -17.94 16.86
CA ALA A 92 -8.15 -19.21 16.34
C ALA A 92 -6.98 -20.20 16.20
N GLY A 93 -7.27 -21.49 16.07
CA GLY A 93 -6.23 -22.53 16.02
C GLY A 93 -5.23 -22.40 14.87
N TRP A 94 -5.55 -21.62 13.83
CA TRP A 94 -4.74 -21.46 12.62
C TRP A 94 -4.01 -20.11 12.50
N ASN A 95 -4.35 -19.10 13.33
CA ASN A 95 -3.76 -17.74 13.24
C ASN A 95 -2.97 -17.32 14.48
N GLY A 96 -2.54 -18.26 15.33
CA GLY A 96 -1.84 -17.95 16.58
C GLY A 96 -0.43 -17.42 16.44
N SER A 97 0.31 -17.88 15.42
CA SER A 97 1.70 -17.47 15.20
C SER A 97 1.77 -16.07 14.60
N LEU A 98 2.42 -15.14 15.29
CA LEU A 98 2.56 -13.75 14.90
C LEU A 98 4.01 -13.29 15.08
N ALA A 99 4.78 -13.31 13.99
CA ALA A 99 6.16 -12.82 13.97
C ALA A 99 6.24 -11.30 14.25
N THR A 100 7.42 -10.80 14.58
CA THR A 100 7.66 -9.35 14.66
C THR A 100 7.30 -8.68 13.32
N ASN A 101 6.57 -7.58 13.40
CA ASN A 101 5.95 -6.83 12.29
C ASN A 101 4.89 -7.59 11.47
N ALA A 102 4.52 -8.81 11.87
CA ALA A 102 3.39 -9.50 11.26
C ALA A 102 2.08 -8.98 11.86
N THR A 103 1.01 -9.03 11.06
CA THR A 103 -0.34 -8.61 11.44
C THR A 103 -1.29 -9.79 11.37
N THR A 104 -2.18 -9.88 12.35
CA THR A 104 -3.35 -10.77 12.33
C THR A 104 -4.62 -9.93 12.46
N SER A 105 -5.73 -10.47 11.96
CA SER A 105 -7.00 -9.75 11.90
C SER A 105 -8.14 -10.64 12.37
N PHE A 106 -9.01 -10.06 13.19
CA PHE A 106 -10.30 -10.64 13.55
C PHE A 106 -11.40 -9.60 13.41
N GLY A 107 -12.66 -10.04 13.37
CA GLY A 107 -13.78 -9.12 13.36
C GLY A 107 -14.95 -9.67 14.13
N PHE A 108 -15.91 -8.80 14.44
CA PHE A 108 -17.06 -9.16 15.22
C PHE A 108 -18.25 -8.24 14.95
N ASN A 109 -19.45 -8.76 15.21
CA ASN A 109 -20.65 -7.95 15.39
C ASN A 109 -20.85 -7.69 16.89
N GLY A 110 -21.34 -6.50 17.23
CA GLY A 110 -21.68 -6.12 18.60
C GLY A 110 -22.97 -5.31 18.69
N SER A 111 -23.53 -5.23 19.90
CA SER A 111 -24.66 -4.36 20.22
C SER A 111 -24.19 -3.00 20.73
N GLY A 112 -24.94 -1.94 20.45
CA GLY A 112 -24.62 -0.57 20.85
C GLY A 112 -23.87 0.22 19.77
N SER A 113 -22.98 1.13 20.19
CA SER A 113 -22.19 1.96 19.27
C SER A 113 -20.90 1.26 18.83
N GLY A 114 -20.40 1.56 17.64
CA GLY A 114 -19.06 1.14 17.20
C GLY A 114 -17.91 1.95 17.80
N ALA A 115 -18.07 2.55 18.99
CA ALA A 115 -17.01 3.37 19.59
C ALA A 115 -15.78 2.51 19.93
N ALA A 116 -14.61 2.93 19.45
CA ALA A 116 -13.37 2.19 19.64
C ALA A 116 -12.89 2.24 21.10
N PRO A 117 -12.31 1.14 21.62
CA PRO A 117 -11.58 1.14 22.89
C PRO A 117 -10.40 2.11 22.89
N ALA A 118 -10.14 2.74 24.04
CA ALA A 118 -9.04 3.69 24.20
C ALA A 118 -7.65 3.02 24.36
N ALA A 119 -7.63 1.75 24.77
CA ALA A 119 -6.40 1.01 25.03
C ALA A 119 -6.57 -0.47 24.69
N PHE A 120 -5.47 -1.07 24.25
CA PHE A 120 -5.38 -2.49 23.94
C PHE A 120 -4.11 -3.07 24.59
N THR A 121 -4.18 -4.35 24.95
CA THR A 121 -3.00 -5.12 25.35
C THR A 121 -2.91 -6.40 24.53
N LEU A 122 -1.71 -6.74 24.07
CA LEU A 122 -1.38 -8.00 23.42
C LEU A 122 -0.59 -8.87 24.40
N ASN A 123 -1.15 -10.03 24.76
CA ASN A 123 -0.56 -10.95 25.73
C ASN A 123 -0.20 -10.26 27.07
N GLY A 124 -0.99 -9.28 27.49
CA GLY A 124 -0.76 -8.48 28.70
C GLY A 124 0.18 -7.28 28.54
N THR A 125 0.82 -7.11 27.37
CA THR A 125 1.68 -5.96 27.07
C THR A 125 0.87 -4.86 26.38
N ALA A 126 0.99 -3.61 26.85
CA ALA A 126 0.28 -2.47 26.26
C ALA A 126 0.67 -2.21 24.80
N CYS A 127 -0.34 -1.99 23.95
CA CYS A 127 -0.16 -1.59 22.56
C CYS A 127 0.15 -0.10 22.47
N ASN A 128 1.43 0.24 22.60
CA ASN A 128 1.91 1.63 22.53
C ASN A 128 2.33 2.06 21.10
N GLY A 129 2.17 1.19 20.10
CA GLY A 129 2.54 1.43 18.69
C GLY A 129 1.60 2.35 17.91
N GLY A 130 0.90 3.25 18.59
CA GLY A 130 -0.15 4.09 18.05
C GLY A 130 -1.48 3.34 17.89
N THR A 131 -2.35 3.45 18.89
CA THR A 131 -3.79 3.21 18.71
C THR A 131 -4.35 4.41 17.97
N THR A 132 -4.37 4.38 16.64
CA THR A 132 -5.04 5.42 15.87
C THR A 132 -6.54 5.15 15.90
N THR A 133 -7.23 5.73 16.88
CA THR A 133 -8.66 6.02 16.75
C THR A 133 -8.81 7.02 15.60
N PRO A 134 -9.65 6.77 14.57
CA PRO A 134 -10.02 7.82 13.63
C PRO A 134 -10.61 9.01 14.40
N PRO A 135 -10.17 10.26 14.17
CA PRO A 135 -10.74 11.42 14.86
C PRO A 135 -12.22 11.59 14.48
N THR A 136 -13.10 11.75 15.46
CA THR A 136 -14.49 12.23 15.25
C THR A 136 -14.56 13.76 15.17
N THR A 137 -13.53 14.41 14.63
CA THR A 137 -13.54 15.85 14.36
C THR A 137 -13.91 16.05 12.90
N PRO A 138 -15.01 16.75 12.58
CA PRO A 138 -15.29 17.17 11.20
C PRO A 138 -14.04 17.84 10.59
N PRO A 139 -13.62 17.47 9.38
CA PRO A 139 -12.37 17.97 8.78
C PRO A 139 -12.34 19.50 8.73
N PRO A 140 -11.18 20.14 8.99
CA PRO A 140 -10.98 21.51 8.55
C PRO A 140 -11.08 21.55 7.02
N ALA A 141 -11.73 22.59 6.48
CA ALA A 141 -11.78 22.81 5.03
C ALA A 141 -10.36 22.92 4.45
N GLY A 142 -9.99 22.05 3.51
CA GLY A 142 -8.71 22.11 2.82
C GLY A 142 -8.43 20.99 1.81
N GLY A 143 -9.10 21.02 0.65
CA GLY A 143 -8.78 20.21 -0.54
C GLY A 143 -9.78 19.07 -0.84
N GLU A 144 -10.15 18.90 -2.10
CA GLU A 144 -10.81 17.67 -2.57
C GLU A 144 -9.78 16.52 -2.58
N PRO A 145 -10.20 15.25 -2.37
CA PRO A 145 -9.30 14.10 -2.47
C PRO A 145 -8.58 14.03 -3.82
N VAL A 146 -7.33 13.60 -3.81
CA VAL A 146 -6.55 13.40 -5.05
C VAL A 146 -7.06 12.18 -5.78
N LYS A 147 -7.48 12.36 -7.03
CA LYS A 147 -8.06 11.27 -7.84
C LYS A 147 -6.97 10.44 -8.51
N ILE A 148 -6.97 9.13 -8.24
CA ILE A 148 -5.97 8.17 -8.71
C ILE A 148 -6.61 7.17 -9.66
N MET A 149 -6.26 7.24 -10.94
CA MET A 149 -6.64 6.21 -11.90
C MET A 149 -5.57 5.13 -11.97
N ALA A 150 -5.93 3.90 -11.61
CA ALA A 150 -5.13 2.72 -11.92
C ALA A 150 -5.45 2.23 -13.34
N LEU A 151 -4.55 2.48 -14.28
CA LEU A 151 -4.69 2.15 -15.70
C LEU A 151 -3.85 0.91 -16.06
N GLY A 152 -4.44 -0.03 -16.79
CA GLY A 152 -3.65 -1.15 -17.32
C GLY A 152 -4.46 -2.29 -17.91
N ASP A 153 -3.83 -3.47 -17.88
CA ASP A 153 -4.41 -4.72 -18.38
C ASP A 153 -5.03 -5.56 -17.24
N SER A 154 -5.02 -6.90 -17.39
CA SER A 154 -5.50 -7.83 -16.36
C SER A 154 -4.74 -7.70 -15.04
N ILE A 155 -3.44 -7.36 -15.07
CA ILE A 155 -2.65 -7.19 -13.84
C ILE A 155 -3.19 -6.02 -13.01
N THR A 156 -3.71 -4.97 -13.66
CA THR A 156 -4.35 -3.86 -12.97
C THR A 156 -5.77 -4.20 -12.55
N GLY A 157 -6.59 -4.73 -13.46
CA GLY A 157 -8.01 -4.96 -13.24
C GLY A 157 -8.29 -6.23 -12.46
N SER A 158 -8.15 -7.38 -13.11
CA SER A 158 -8.40 -8.67 -12.48
C SER A 158 -7.59 -9.77 -13.17
N PRO A 159 -7.01 -10.71 -12.40
CA PRO A 159 -7.14 -10.87 -10.94
C PRO A 159 -6.03 -10.19 -10.13
N GLY A 160 -6.35 -9.84 -8.88
CA GLY A 160 -5.35 -9.39 -7.90
C GLY A 160 -5.90 -8.33 -6.95
N CYS A 161 -5.20 -8.16 -5.83
CA CYS A 161 -5.60 -7.26 -4.74
C CYS A 161 -4.60 -6.15 -4.46
N TRP A 162 -3.61 -5.93 -5.33
CA TRP A 162 -2.58 -4.92 -5.08
C TRP A 162 -3.15 -3.50 -4.93
N ARG A 163 -4.24 -3.16 -5.63
CA ARG A 163 -4.93 -1.86 -5.44
C ARG A 163 -5.48 -1.72 -4.03
N ALA A 164 -6.16 -2.75 -3.54
CA ALA A 164 -6.69 -2.79 -2.18
C ALA A 164 -5.57 -2.66 -1.13
N LEU A 165 -4.45 -3.37 -1.35
CA LEU A 165 -3.28 -3.33 -0.48
C LEU A 165 -2.53 -1.98 -0.56
N LEU A 166 -2.56 -1.32 -1.70
CA LEU A 166 -2.01 0.03 -1.87
C LEU A 166 -2.88 1.05 -1.16
N TRP A 167 -4.20 1.00 -1.36
CA TRP A 167 -5.16 1.88 -0.70
C TRP A 167 -5.05 1.83 0.83
N GLN A 168 -4.85 0.65 1.42
CA GLN A 168 -4.61 0.50 2.85
C GLN A 168 -3.38 1.25 3.39
N LYS A 169 -2.43 1.61 2.51
CA LYS A 169 -1.23 2.36 2.88
C LYS A 169 -1.42 3.87 2.71
N LEU A 170 -2.47 4.30 2.02
CA LEU A 170 -2.75 5.69 1.70
C LEU A 170 -3.74 6.29 2.73
N PRO A 171 -3.68 7.61 2.96
CA PRO A 171 -4.68 8.33 3.72
C PRO A 171 -6.03 8.29 2.98
N ALA A 172 -6.97 7.48 3.47
CA ALA A 172 -8.22 7.17 2.78
C ALA A 172 -9.15 8.38 2.58
N ASP A 173 -8.98 9.45 3.36
CA ASP A 173 -9.72 10.71 3.25
C ASP A 173 -9.07 11.72 2.29
N GLU A 174 -7.84 11.45 1.83
CA GLU A 174 -7.09 12.32 0.91
C GLU A 174 -6.98 11.75 -0.51
N VAL A 175 -7.44 10.51 -0.74
CA VAL A 175 -7.37 9.85 -2.05
C VAL A 175 -8.72 9.29 -2.48
N ASP A 176 -8.98 9.33 -3.78
CA ASP A 176 -10.14 8.76 -4.45
C ASP A 176 -9.65 7.92 -5.63
N PHE A 177 -9.76 6.60 -5.58
CA PHE A 177 -9.49 5.77 -6.75
C PHE A 177 -10.62 5.98 -7.75
N VAL A 178 -10.26 6.22 -9.01
CA VAL A 178 -11.24 6.51 -10.05
C VAL A 178 -11.04 5.61 -11.27
N GLY A 179 -12.15 5.28 -11.93
CA GLY A 179 -12.17 4.40 -13.08
C GLY A 179 -13.59 4.02 -13.47
N THR A 180 -13.78 3.55 -14.70
CA THR A 180 -15.09 3.08 -15.16
C THR A 180 -15.41 1.66 -14.70
N LEU A 181 -14.43 0.94 -14.17
CA LEU A 181 -14.60 -0.40 -13.62
C LEU A 181 -14.61 -0.37 -12.09
N PRO A 182 -15.46 -1.20 -11.44
CA PRO A 182 -15.49 -1.28 -9.99
C PRO A 182 -14.24 -1.98 -9.43
N GLY A 183 -13.98 -1.76 -8.14
CA GLY A 183 -13.04 -2.57 -7.38
C GLY A 183 -13.48 -4.04 -7.25
N GLN A 184 -12.50 -4.94 -7.17
CA GLN A 184 -12.68 -6.38 -7.00
C GLN A 184 -12.68 -6.73 -5.51
N GLY A 185 -13.38 -7.81 -5.14
CA GLY A 185 -13.43 -8.26 -3.77
C GLY A 185 -12.07 -8.77 -3.27
N CYS A 186 -11.53 -8.14 -2.22
CA CYS A 186 -10.25 -8.48 -1.61
C CYS A 186 -10.35 -8.86 -0.13
N GLY A 187 -11.56 -9.19 0.34
CA GLY A 187 -11.82 -9.58 1.73
C GLY A 187 -11.95 -8.40 2.71
N PHE A 188 -11.85 -7.15 2.23
CA PHE A 188 -12.12 -5.94 3.00
C PHE A 188 -12.66 -4.82 2.08
N ALA A 189 -13.31 -3.84 2.69
CA ALA A 189 -13.78 -2.65 1.99
C ALA A 189 -12.63 -1.67 1.76
N TYR A 190 -12.53 -1.19 0.52
CA TYR A 190 -11.57 -0.20 0.03
C TYR A 190 -12.20 0.51 -1.15
N ASP A 191 -11.66 1.66 -1.49
CA ASP A 191 -11.95 2.36 -2.73
C ASP A 191 -11.04 1.80 -3.83
N GLY A 192 -11.65 1.27 -4.89
CA GLY A 192 -11.01 0.29 -5.76
C GLY A 192 -11.30 0.46 -7.24
N GLU A 193 -12.02 1.51 -7.60
CA GLU A 193 -12.34 1.88 -8.96
C GLU A 193 -11.05 1.94 -9.79
N ASN A 194 -11.13 1.46 -11.02
CA ASN A 194 -9.95 1.27 -11.85
C ASN A 194 -10.29 1.27 -13.33
N GLU A 195 -9.24 1.31 -14.13
CA GLU A 195 -9.27 1.25 -15.59
C GLU A 195 -8.38 0.09 -16.06
N GLY A 196 -8.53 -1.07 -15.42
CA GLY A 196 -7.78 -2.29 -15.73
C GLY A 196 -8.57 -3.27 -16.60
N HIS A 197 -8.13 -3.46 -17.86
CA HIS A 197 -8.88 -4.22 -18.86
C HIS A 197 -8.14 -5.50 -19.27
N GLY A 198 -8.70 -6.66 -18.87
CA GLY A 198 -8.10 -7.95 -19.18
C GLY A 198 -7.90 -8.19 -20.69
N GLY A 199 -6.69 -8.57 -21.08
CA GLY A 199 -6.33 -8.86 -22.47
C GLY A 199 -6.13 -7.62 -23.36
N PHE A 200 -6.31 -6.40 -22.85
CA PHE A 200 -6.12 -5.20 -23.65
C PHE A 200 -4.63 -4.97 -23.92
N LEU A 201 -4.34 -4.40 -25.10
CA LEU A 201 -3.02 -3.95 -25.48
C LEU A 201 -2.96 -2.43 -25.37
N ALA A 202 -1.86 -1.90 -24.84
CA ALA A 202 -1.65 -0.45 -24.75
C ALA A 202 -1.68 0.19 -26.14
N THR A 203 -1.15 -0.50 -27.14
CA THR A 203 -1.19 -0.07 -28.55
C THR A 203 -2.61 0.05 -29.10
N ASN A 204 -3.50 -0.89 -28.79
CA ASN A 204 -4.89 -0.83 -29.21
C ASN A 204 -5.65 0.30 -28.50
N VAL A 205 -5.49 0.41 -27.17
CA VAL A 205 -6.10 1.49 -26.38
C VAL A 205 -5.68 2.86 -26.90
N ALA A 206 -4.38 3.04 -27.17
CA ALA A 206 -3.86 4.26 -27.73
C ALA A 206 -4.43 4.53 -29.13
N ASN A 207 -4.38 3.54 -30.04
CA ASN A 207 -4.83 3.72 -31.43
C ASN A 207 -6.32 4.03 -31.55
N GLN A 208 -7.13 3.49 -30.65
CA GLN A 208 -8.59 3.68 -30.63
C GLN A 208 -9.02 4.88 -29.78
N ASP A 209 -8.08 5.62 -29.19
CA ASP A 209 -8.33 6.77 -28.33
C ASP A 209 -9.27 6.44 -27.13
N GLN A 210 -9.26 5.18 -26.68
CA GLN A 210 -10.17 4.71 -25.62
C GLN A 210 -9.96 5.44 -24.29
N LEU A 211 -8.71 5.78 -23.96
CA LEU A 211 -8.36 6.50 -22.73
C LEU A 211 -9.02 7.88 -22.64
N VAL A 212 -9.33 8.54 -23.77
CA VAL A 212 -9.99 9.87 -23.76
C VAL A 212 -11.35 9.81 -23.08
N GLY A 213 -12.13 8.75 -23.35
CA GLY A 213 -13.44 8.56 -22.72
C GLY A 213 -13.33 8.30 -21.22
N TRP A 214 -12.37 7.48 -20.81
CA TRP A 214 -12.13 7.15 -19.40
C TRP A 214 -11.66 8.37 -18.60
N LEU A 215 -10.72 9.15 -19.15
CA LEU A 215 -10.24 10.39 -18.56
C LEU A 215 -11.38 11.41 -18.39
N SER A 216 -12.22 11.59 -19.42
CA SER A 216 -13.36 12.50 -19.32
C SER A 216 -14.41 12.06 -18.31
N ALA A 217 -14.54 10.75 -18.05
CA ALA A 217 -15.54 10.22 -17.12
C ALA A 217 -15.12 10.31 -15.66
N THR A 218 -13.82 10.40 -15.39
CA THR A 218 -13.25 10.19 -14.04
C THR A 218 -12.36 11.32 -13.57
N ASP A 219 -11.82 12.12 -14.49
CA ASP A 219 -11.02 13.33 -14.26
C ASP A 219 -9.88 13.13 -13.23
N PRO A 220 -8.93 12.21 -13.48
CA PRO A 220 -7.87 11.91 -12.51
C PRO A 220 -6.80 13.00 -12.42
N ASP A 221 -6.18 13.09 -11.24
CA ASP A 221 -4.98 13.89 -10.98
C ASP A 221 -3.69 13.08 -11.16
N VAL A 222 -3.78 11.78 -10.84
CA VAL A 222 -2.68 10.82 -10.85
C VAL A 222 -3.08 9.61 -11.68
N VAL A 223 -2.19 9.15 -12.58
CA VAL A 223 -2.36 7.87 -13.29
C VAL A 223 -1.26 6.89 -12.91
N LEU A 224 -1.64 5.70 -12.46
CA LEU A 224 -0.74 4.56 -12.27
C LEU A 224 -0.86 3.63 -13.48
N MET A 225 0.11 3.67 -14.38
CA MET A 225 0.09 2.89 -15.62
C MET A 225 0.94 1.63 -15.49
N HIS A 226 0.30 0.47 -15.32
CA HIS A 226 0.91 -0.85 -15.48
C HIS A 226 0.37 -1.51 -16.74
N PHE A 227 1.05 -1.33 -17.87
CA PHE A 227 0.52 -1.74 -19.17
C PHE A 227 1.63 -2.25 -20.10
N GLY A 228 1.28 -2.97 -21.17
CA GLY A 228 2.23 -3.50 -22.14
C GLY A 228 2.50 -5.00 -22.04
N THR A 229 1.95 -5.69 -21.02
CA THR A 229 2.08 -7.15 -20.84
C THR A 229 1.59 -7.89 -22.08
N ASN A 230 0.37 -7.56 -22.53
CA ASN A 230 -0.24 -8.20 -23.70
C ASN A 230 0.47 -7.80 -25.00
N ASP A 231 0.97 -6.57 -25.11
CA ASP A 231 1.75 -6.12 -26.27
C ASP A 231 3.05 -6.92 -26.41
N VAL A 232 3.77 -7.12 -25.30
CA VAL A 232 4.97 -7.96 -25.24
C VAL A 232 4.65 -9.41 -25.62
N TRP A 233 3.55 -9.95 -25.09
CA TRP A 233 3.10 -11.30 -25.43
C TRP A 233 2.82 -11.45 -26.92
N ASN A 234 2.19 -10.45 -27.53
CA ASN A 234 1.90 -10.38 -28.95
C ASN A 234 3.12 -9.98 -29.81
N ASN A 235 4.33 -10.03 -29.25
CA ASN A 235 5.59 -9.77 -29.95
C ASN A 235 5.69 -8.36 -30.56
N LEU A 236 5.06 -7.36 -29.93
CA LEU A 236 5.25 -5.97 -30.34
C LEU A 236 6.59 -5.46 -29.83
N SER A 237 7.26 -4.67 -30.67
CA SER A 237 8.57 -4.12 -30.33
C SER A 237 8.46 -3.07 -29.20
N PRO A 238 9.50 -2.90 -28.37
CA PRO A 238 9.54 -1.81 -27.39
C PRO A 238 9.26 -0.43 -28.02
N ALA A 239 9.77 -0.16 -29.22
CA ALA A 239 9.53 1.10 -29.91
C ALA A 239 8.04 1.32 -30.22
N THR A 240 7.34 0.27 -30.66
CA THR A 240 5.88 0.32 -30.91
C THR A 240 5.10 0.58 -29.64
N ILE A 241 5.45 -0.11 -28.54
CA ILE A 241 4.78 0.04 -27.24
C ILE A 241 5.01 1.44 -26.68
N LEU A 242 6.23 1.96 -26.74
CA LEU A 242 6.56 3.29 -26.24
C LEU A 242 5.94 4.42 -27.09
N ALA A 243 5.74 4.20 -28.40
CA ALA A 243 4.95 5.12 -29.22
C ALA A 243 3.49 5.18 -28.73
N ALA A 244 2.90 4.04 -28.37
CA ALA A 244 1.57 4.01 -27.76
C ALA A 244 1.55 4.71 -26.39
N PHE A 245 2.53 4.44 -25.51
CA PHE A 245 2.63 5.13 -24.22
C PHE A 245 2.75 6.66 -24.41
N THR A 246 3.49 7.11 -25.42
CA THR A 246 3.59 8.54 -25.77
C THR A 246 2.24 9.14 -26.15
N LYS A 247 1.42 8.40 -26.92
CA LYS A 247 0.05 8.83 -27.25
C LYS A 247 -0.84 8.87 -26.01
N LEU A 248 -0.77 7.86 -25.13
CA LEU A 248 -1.51 7.84 -23.87
C LEU A 248 -1.13 9.03 -22.96
N VAL A 249 0.16 9.32 -22.80
CA VAL A 249 0.65 10.49 -22.05
C VAL A 249 0.13 11.80 -22.66
N THR A 250 0.09 11.91 -23.99
CA THR A 250 -0.49 13.07 -24.68
C THR A 250 -1.97 13.24 -24.34
N GLN A 251 -2.75 12.16 -24.34
CA GLN A 251 -4.17 12.19 -23.97
C GLN A 251 -4.36 12.58 -22.49
N MET A 252 -3.56 12.02 -21.57
CA MET A 252 -3.57 12.37 -20.15
C MET A 252 -3.31 13.87 -19.93
N ARG A 253 -2.29 14.42 -20.61
CA ARG A 253 -1.93 15.84 -20.49
C ARG A 253 -2.91 16.79 -21.20
N ALA A 254 -3.63 16.29 -22.21
CA ALA A 254 -4.71 17.05 -22.83
C ALA A 254 -5.91 17.20 -21.88
N GLN A 255 -6.21 16.18 -21.06
CA GLN A 255 -7.22 16.28 -20.00
C GLN A 255 -6.73 17.16 -18.85
N ASN A 256 -5.56 16.83 -18.30
CA ASN A 256 -4.96 17.52 -17.16
C ASN A 256 -3.51 17.86 -17.47
N PRO A 257 -3.18 19.12 -17.82
CA PRO A 257 -1.81 19.53 -18.11
C PRO A 257 -0.83 19.35 -16.94
N ALA A 258 -1.34 19.17 -15.72
CA ALA A 258 -0.58 18.92 -14.51
C ALA A 258 -0.61 17.45 -14.04
N MET A 259 -1.13 16.52 -14.87
CA MET A 259 -1.27 15.11 -14.53
C MET A 259 0.06 14.53 -14.01
N LYS A 260 0.03 13.90 -12.84
CA LYS A 260 1.17 13.15 -12.30
C LYS A 260 1.07 11.72 -12.81
N ILE A 261 2.10 11.26 -13.51
CA ILE A 261 2.05 9.98 -14.21
C ILE A 261 3.11 9.07 -13.59
N LEU A 262 2.69 7.90 -13.11
CA LEU A 262 3.61 6.87 -12.66
C LEU A 262 3.51 5.68 -13.61
N VAL A 263 4.63 5.28 -14.19
CA VAL A 263 4.70 4.21 -15.19
C VAL A 263 5.51 3.05 -14.64
N ALA A 264 4.93 1.85 -14.68
CA ALA A 264 5.66 0.65 -14.28
C ALA A 264 6.71 0.29 -15.33
N GLN A 265 7.94 0.00 -14.90
CA GLN A 265 8.61 -1.16 -15.49
C GLN A 265 7.79 -2.37 -15.07
N ILE A 266 7.22 -3.10 -16.03
CA ILE A 266 6.23 -4.14 -15.75
C ILE A 266 6.86 -5.34 -15.04
N ILE A 267 6.05 -6.07 -14.27
CA ILE A 267 6.48 -7.34 -13.64
C ILE A 267 7.02 -8.33 -14.69
N PRO A 268 7.93 -9.24 -14.31
CA PRO A 268 8.34 -10.33 -15.20
C PRO A 268 7.18 -11.25 -15.54
N MET A 269 7.27 -11.89 -16.70
CA MET A 269 6.35 -12.96 -17.09
C MET A 269 7.11 -14.15 -17.67
N ASN A 270 6.58 -15.35 -17.45
CA ASN A 270 7.09 -16.60 -17.99
C ASN A 270 5.93 -17.60 -18.21
N PRO A 271 4.97 -17.29 -19.10
CA PRO A 271 3.89 -18.22 -19.41
C PRO A 271 4.40 -19.43 -20.20
N SER A 272 3.77 -20.59 -20.00
CA SER A 272 4.18 -21.87 -20.60
C SER A 272 4.18 -21.89 -22.14
N ASN A 273 3.43 -20.99 -22.77
CA ASN A 273 3.27 -20.90 -24.22
C ASN A 273 4.02 -19.72 -24.86
N CYS A 274 4.91 -19.02 -24.13
CA CYS A 274 5.75 -17.96 -24.70
C CYS A 274 7.14 -17.91 -24.06
N ALA A 275 8.07 -18.71 -24.59
CA ALA A 275 9.44 -18.78 -24.09
C ALA A 275 10.22 -17.44 -24.19
N ASP A 276 9.92 -16.62 -25.21
CA ASP A 276 10.61 -15.34 -25.42
C ASP A 276 10.03 -14.20 -24.56
N CYS A 277 8.86 -14.38 -23.94
CA CYS A 277 8.14 -13.29 -23.30
C CYS A 277 8.96 -12.64 -22.17
N GLY A 278 9.67 -13.43 -21.36
CA GLY A 278 10.54 -12.90 -20.31
C GLY A 278 11.63 -11.97 -20.88
N GLN A 279 12.29 -12.37 -21.97
CA GLN A 279 13.30 -11.52 -22.62
C GLN A 279 12.71 -10.27 -23.26
N ARG A 280 11.50 -10.37 -23.82
CA ARG A 280 10.80 -9.21 -24.40
C ARG A 280 10.39 -8.20 -23.33
N VAL A 281 9.99 -8.64 -22.13
CA VAL A 281 9.77 -7.74 -20.98
C VAL A 281 11.06 -7.03 -20.60
N ILE A 282 12.19 -7.75 -20.52
CA ILE A 282 13.51 -7.13 -20.22
C ILE A 282 13.80 -6.00 -21.22
N ASN A 283 13.56 -6.25 -22.51
CA ASN A 283 13.81 -5.26 -23.56
C ASN A 283 12.90 -4.03 -23.43
N LEU A 284 11.62 -4.21 -23.09
CA LEU A 284 10.70 -3.10 -22.84
C LEU A 284 11.13 -2.31 -21.59
N ASN A 285 11.37 -3.00 -20.47
CA ASN A 285 11.75 -2.39 -19.20
C ASN A 285 13.07 -1.61 -19.30
N ALA A 286 14.03 -2.08 -20.11
CA ALA A 286 15.26 -1.35 -20.36
C ALA A 286 15.06 -0.01 -21.09
N ALA A 287 14.00 0.11 -21.89
CA ALA A 287 13.72 1.31 -22.68
C ALA A 287 12.85 2.35 -21.95
N ILE A 288 12.02 1.91 -20.97
CA ILE A 288 11.09 2.78 -20.22
C ILE A 288 11.79 3.96 -19.52
N PRO A 289 12.92 3.80 -18.79
CA PRO A 289 13.55 4.92 -18.08
C PRO A 289 13.95 6.08 -18.98
N ALA A 290 14.60 5.80 -20.11
CA ALA A 290 15.01 6.82 -21.07
C ALA A 290 13.80 7.49 -21.74
N TRP A 291 12.77 6.72 -22.08
CA TRP A 291 11.52 7.23 -22.63
C TRP A 291 10.80 8.16 -21.64
N ALA A 292 10.65 7.75 -20.38
CA ALA A 292 9.99 8.53 -19.35
C ALA A 292 10.75 9.84 -19.09
N ALA A 293 12.08 9.79 -18.98
CA ALA A 293 12.92 10.98 -18.83
C ALA A 293 12.79 11.96 -20.00
N GLY A 294 12.67 11.46 -21.24
CA GLY A 294 12.50 12.28 -22.44
C GLY A 294 11.15 13.00 -22.55
N LEU A 295 10.12 12.51 -21.84
CA LEU A 295 8.77 13.10 -21.85
C LEU A 295 8.39 13.82 -20.56
N SER A 296 9.10 13.56 -19.44
CA SER A 296 8.80 14.13 -18.13
C SER A 296 9.00 15.65 -18.12
N THR A 297 8.11 16.38 -17.44
CA THR A 297 8.23 17.84 -17.23
C THR A 297 8.00 18.17 -15.76
N SER A 298 8.34 19.39 -15.33
CA SER A 298 8.04 19.83 -13.96
C SER A 298 6.54 20.00 -13.71
N ALA A 299 5.76 20.34 -14.75
CA ALA A 299 4.31 20.51 -14.64
C ALA A 299 3.57 19.16 -14.61
N SER A 300 4.03 18.19 -15.39
CA SER A 300 3.45 16.84 -15.47
C SER A 300 4.58 15.80 -15.41
N PRO A 301 5.05 15.47 -14.20
CA PRO A 301 6.17 14.56 -14.04
C PRO A 301 5.77 13.12 -14.39
N ILE A 302 6.70 12.41 -15.03
CA ILE A 302 6.62 10.96 -15.24
C ILE A 302 7.62 10.28 -14.30
N THR A 303 7.12 9.47 -13.38
CA THR A 303 7.93 8.69 -12.44
C THR A 303 7.92 7.22 -12.85
N VAL A 304 9.10 6.62 -13.00
CA VAL A 304 9.20 5.18 -13.27
C VAL A 304 9.16 4.40 -11.96
N VAL A 305 8.28 3.40 -11.89
CA VAL A 305 8.14 2.49 -10.75
C VAL A 305 8.64 1.11 -11.15
N ASP A 306 9.67 0.64 -10.48
CA ASP A 306 10.25 -0.68 -10.73
C ASP A 306 9.41 -1.79 -10.10
N GLN A 307 8.55 -2.43 -10.90
CA GLN A 307 7.79 -3.63 -10.49
C GLN A 307 8.54 -4.93 -10.79
N TRP A 308 9.69 -4.85 -11.45
CA TRP A 308 10.45 -6.00 -11.91
C TRP A 308 11.41 -6.53 -10.83
N THR A 309 12.20 -5.64 -10.22
CA THR A 309 13.30 -6.05 -9.34
C THR A 309 12.79 -6.73 -8.06
N GLY A 310 13.18 -8.00 -7.90
CA GLY A 310 12.81 -8.84 -6.76
C GLY A 310 11.47 -9.57 -6.93
N PHE A 311 10.85 -9.47 -8.10
CA PHE A 311 9.66 -10.23 -8.48
C PHE A 311 10.08 -11.54 -9.16
N ASN A 312 9.48 -12.65 -8.75
CA ASN A 312 9.78 -13.98 -9.25
C ASN A 312 8.50 -14.64 -9.76
N THR A 313 8.46 -14.93 -11.06
CA THR A 313 7.28 -15.50 -11.71
C THR A 313 6.83 -16.82 -11.08
N SER A 314 7.74 -17.66 -10.61
CA SER A 314 7.38 -18.95 -10.01
C SER A 314 6.73 -18.86 -8.62
N THR A 315 7.07 -17.83 -7.84
CA THR A 315 6.58 -17.70 -6.44
C THR A 315 5.56 -16.58 -6.27
N ASP A 316 5.55 -15.60 -7.16
CA ASP A 316 4.74 -14.38 -7.04
C ASP A 316 3.60 -14.33 -8.05
N THR A 317 3.48 -15.33 -8.92
CA THR A 317 2.34 -15.49 -9.84
C THR A 317 1.69 -16.87 -9.65
N TYR A 318 0.47 -17.05 -10.16
CA TYR A 318 -0.17 -18.37 -10.18
C TYR A 318 -0.11 -19.07 -11.54
N ASP A 319 0.19 -18.35 -12.63
CA ASP A 319 0.22 -18.87 -14.00
C ASP A 319 1.47 -18.45 -14.81
N GLY A 320 2.45 -17.84 -14.15
CA GLY A 320 3.63 -17.26 -14.77
C GLY A 320 3.47 -15.79 -15.18
N VAL A 321 2.29 -15.19 -14.99
CA VAL A 321 1.95 -13.85 -15.52
C VAL A 321 1.25 -13.01 -14.47
N HIS A 322 0.15 -13.51 -13.91
CA HIS A 322 -0.73 -12.76 -13.04
C HIS A 322 -0.33 -12.93 -11.57
N PRO A 323 -0.25 -11.82 -10.80
CA PRO A 323 0.23 -11.87 -9.43
C PRO A 323 -0.69 -12.71 -8.54
N ASN A 324 -0.09 -13.58 -7.73
CA ASN A 324 -0.76 -14.17 -6.56
C ASN A 324 -0.70 -13.20 -5.37
N ASP A 325 -1.13 -13.62 -4.18
CA ASP A 325 -1.13 -12.75 -2.99
C ASP A 325 0.24 -12.15 -2.66
N ALA A 326 1.32 -12.95 -2.77
CA ALA A 326 2.68 -12.47 -2.53
C ALA A 326 3.12 -11.44 -3.59
N GLY A 327 2.79 -11.70 -4.86
CA GLY A 327 3.02 -10.74 -5.95
C GLY A 327 2.25 -9.45 -5.76
N ASN A 328 0.98 -9.54 -5.34
CA ASN A 328 0.14 -8.38 -5.07
C ASN A 328 0.72 -7.47 -3.97
N VAL A 329 1.26 -8.07 -2.90
CA VAL A 329 1.95 -7.32 -1.83
C VAL A 329 3.18 -6.59 -2.38
N LYS A 330 3.97 -7.24 -3.24
CA LYS A 330 5.14 -6.61 -3.87
C LYS A 330 4.73 -5.44 -4.76
N ILE A 331 3.72 -5.62 -5.60
CA ILE A 331 3.23 -4.57 -6.51
C ILE A 331 2.76 -3.34 -5.72
N ALA A 332 1.92 -3.56 -4.70
CA ALA A 332 1.44 -2.49 -3.83
C ALA A 332 2.59 -1.75 -3.11
N THR A 333 3.57 -2.52 -2.63
CA THR A 333 4.74 -1.96 -1.92
C THR A 333 5.62 -1.11 -2.82
N ARG A 334 5.75 -1.47 -4.11
CA ARG A 334 6.52 -0.69 -5.09
C ARG A 334 5.79 0.56 -5.57
N TRP A 335 4.47 0.52 -5.70
CA TRP A 335 3.68 1.71 -6.03
C TRP A 335 3.71 2.76 -4.93
N TYR A 336 3.58 2.33 -3.66
CA TYR A 336 3.33 3.23 -2.54
C TYR A 336 4.24 4.46 -2.45
N PRO A 337 5.59 4.36 -2.51
CA PRO A 337 6.45 5.55 -2.38
C PRO A 337 6.21 6.58 -3.49
N GLY A 338 5.99 6.11 -4.72
CA GLY A 338 5.69 6.99 -5.84
C GLY A 338 4.34 7.67 -5.67
N VAL A 339 3.32 6.92 -5.25
CA VAL A 339 1.97 7.46 -5.06
C VAL A 339 1.94 8.46 -3.92
N ALA A 340 2.55 8.14 -2.78
CA ALA A 340 2.67 9.04 -1.64
C ALA A 340 3.32 10.38 -2.05
N ALA A 341 4.42 10.33 -2.80
CA ALA A 341 5.07 11.55 -3.31
C ALA A 341 4.20 12.32 -4.33
N ALA A 342 3.31 11.62 -5.05
CA ALA A 342 2.41 12.24 -6.01
C ALA A 342 1.20 12.91 -5.35
N ILE A 343 0.72 12.44 -4.20
CA ILE A 343 -0.46 13.04 -3.55
C ILE A 343 -0.12 14.23 -2.63
N GLY A 344 1.09 14.30 -2.08
CA GLY A 344 1.58 15.45 -1.31
C GLY A 344 2.02 15.09 0.10
#